data_AF-A0A554LXH1-F1
#
_entry.id   AF-A0A554LXH1-F1
#
_cell.length_a   1.000
_cell.length_b   1.000
_cell.length_c   1.000
_cell.angle_alpha   90.00
_cell.angle_beta   90.00
_cell.angle_gamma   90.00
#
_symmetry.space_group_name_H-M   'P 1'
#
loop_
_entity.id
_entity.type
_entity.pdbx_description
1 polymer ?
#
loop_
_entity_poly.entity_id
_entity_poly.type
_entity_poly.pdbx_seq_one_letter_code
_entity_poly.pdbx_strand_id
1 'polypeptide(L)'
;MRRSGFTLIEGLLTIAIMGVVTGVSIPMYHKYQERSCVQLAAENVAQGVSRARLLSQSSEGDSGWGYSAEHGILFKGASYATRDPNFDESYPVGDCAELSGISEVAFQKLTGDPITAGTIAIANGDASADIEVDDDSGSVSTDDDELVICHYPPGNSTNKNTITVPDNAWPAHQKHGDTIGACPGSSAPSIASSTASSVSSVASSAGGGGSSSTQGTCQDRFSVAANGTITATGPVSATFRVLGSQITYGSNGPEVNVYVSASTNGGSSWTSLYSGADVDGGEQQTLTGLVSGSSVLVRARGYYTSWFRTRFDQTYSTPDATGHLVVLRDGQSPPSYPAFSNQSSLADFLDDILDAQGKIDIGQYDVVIIGELGVSNLNSNSNAVDFQDIVILVSFTMAGSC
;
A
#
# COMPACT_ATOMS: atom_id res chain seq x y z
N MET A 1 66.22 9.31 -10.34
CA MET A 1 64.84 8.79 -10.29
C MET A 1 64.60 8.20 -8.90
N ARG A 2 63.85 8.88 -8.02
CA ARG A 2 63.43 8.29 -6.73
C ARG A 2 62.33 7.27 -7.03
N ARG A 3 62.53 6.01 -6.63
CA ARG A 3 61.49 4.99 -6.72
C ARG A 3 60.51 5.24 -5.56
N SER A 4 59.27 5.57 -5.89
CA SER A 4 58.18 5.67 -4.93
C SER A 4 57.76 4.25 -4.52
N GLY A 5 57.83 3.94 -3.23
CA GLY A 5 57.40 2.65 -2.68
C GLY A 5 56.62 2.87 -1.39
N PHE A 6 55.74 1.93 -1.05
CA PHE A 6 54.94 1.97 0.17
C PHE A 6 55.83 1.73 1.40
N THR A 7 55.56 2.48 2.46
CA THR A 7 56.17 2.27 3.76
C THR A 7 55.58 1.03 4.45
N LEU A 8 56.35 0.41 5.36
CA LEU A 8 55.87 -0.74 6.13
C LEU A 8 54.61 -0.42 6.94
N ILE A 9 54.48 0.81 7.41
CA ILE A 9 53.29 1.26 8.15
C ILE A 9 52.05 1.38 7.24
N GLU A 10 52.19 1.85 6.00
CA GLU A 10 51.10 1.88 5.02
C GLU A 10 50.65 0.46 4.64
N GLY A 11 51.60 -0.47 4.48
CA GLY A 11 51.30 -1.89 4.27
C GLY A 11 50.52 -2.53 5.43
N LEU A 12 50.89 -2.23 6.67
CA LEU A 12 50.16 -2.74 7.85
C LEU A 12 48.79 -2.10 8.00
N LEU A 13 48.67 -0.79 7.73
CA LEU A 13 47.39 -0.07 7.84
C LEU A 13 46.38 -0.59 6.81
N THR A 14 46.82 -0.83 5.57
CA THR A 14 45.94 -1.37 4.51
C THR A 14 45.42 -2.75 4.84
N ILE A 15 46.27 -3.66 5.34
CA ILE A 15 45.84 -5.00 5.77
C ILE A 15 44.85 -4.90 6.95
N ALA A 16 45.10 -4.01 7.91
CA ALA A 16 44.21 -3.81 9.05
C ALA A 16 42.83 -3.31 8.61
N ILE A 17 42.76 -2.31 7.71
CA ILE A 17 41.50 -1.79 7.18
C ILE A 17 40.77 -2.87 6.37
N MET A 18 41.47 -3.62 5.52
CA MET A 18 40.86 -4.73 4.77
C MET A 18 40.24 -5.78 5.71
N GLY A 19 40.91 -6.13 6.80
CA GLY A 19 40.37 -7.06 7.81
C GLY A 19 39.11 -6.55 8.50
N VAL A 20 39.04 -5.25 8.81
CA VAL A 20 37.84 -4.63 9.38
C VAL A 20 36.69 -4.64 8.36
N VAL A 21 36.96 -4.26 7.12
CA VAL A 21 35.95 -4.22 6.06
C VAL A 21 35.39 -5.61 5.77
N THR A 22 36.25 -6.62 5.62
CA THR A 22 35.79 -8.00 5.36
C THR A 22 35.04 -8.58 6.56
N GLY A 23 35.49 -8.29 7.78
CA GLY A 23 34.81 -8.72 9.01
C GLY A 23 33.37 -8.20 9.14
N VAL A 24 33.08 -6.99 8.62
CA VAL A 24 31.72 -6.43 8.61
C VAL A 24 30.94 -6.87 7.36
N SER A 25 31.58 -6.94 6.20
CA SER A 25 30.89 -7.17 4.92
C SER A 25 30.36 -8.59 4.77
N ILE A 26 31.11 -9.61 5.23
CA ILE A 26 30.71 -11.02 5.11
C ILE A 26 29.38 -11.34 5.82
N PRO A 27 29.20 -11.04 7.13
CA PRO A 27 27.94 -11.35 7.80
C PRO A 27 26.75 -10.55 7.23
N MET A 28 26.98 -9.32 6.78
CA MET A 28 25.94 -8.52 6.13
C MET A 28 25.51 -9.14 4.80
N TYR A 29 26.46 -9.62 4.00
CA TYR A 29 26.18 -10.30 2.74
C TYR A 29 25.42 -11.63 2.95
N HIS A 30 25.79 -12.41 3.98
CA HIS A 30 25.05 -13.63 4.32
C HIS A 30 23.59 -13.34 4.68
N LYS A 31 23.33 -12.32 5.52
CA LYS A 31 21.97 -11.91 5.88
C LYS A 31 21.13 -11.47 4.67
N TYR A 32 21.76 -10.75 3.73
CA TYR A 32 21.11 -10.36 2.47
C TYR A 32 20.73 -11.58 1.62
N GLN A 33 21.61 -12.59 1.53
CA GLN A 33 21.31 -13.82 0.79
C GLN A 33 20.15 -14.61 1.40
N GLU A 34 20.07 -14.70 2.73
CA GLU A 34 18.98 -15.36 3.46
C GLU A 34 17.62 -14.68 3.17
N ARG A 35 17.57 -13.35 3.26
CA ARG A 35 16.36 -12.55 2.96
C ARG A 35 15.93 -12.67 1.51
N SER A 36 16.87 -12.50 0.59
CA SER A 36 16.58 -12.61 -0.85
C SER A 36 16.09 -14.01 -1.23
N CYS A 37 16.57 -15.08 -0.56
CA CYS A 37 16.08 -16.43 -0.77
C CYS A 37 14.60 -16.56 -0.34
N VAL A 38 14.28 -16.17 0.90
CA VAL A 38 12.91 -16.30 1.45
C VAL A 38 11.91 -15.50 0.63
N GLN A 39 12.28 -14.30 0.18
CA GLN A 39 11.38 -13.46 -0.60
C GLN A 39 11.08 -14.06 -1.99
N LEU A 40 12.10 -14.55 -2.69
CA LEU A 40 11.90 -15.22 -3.98
C LEU A 40 11.05 -16.51 -3.84
N ALA A 41 11.29 -17.26 -2.78
CA ALA A 41 10.50 -18.43 -2.43
C ALA A 41 9.02 -18.06 -2.17
N ALA A 42 8.79 -17.00 -1.39
CA ALA A 42 7.45 -16.48 -1.09
C ALA A 42 6.70 -16.01 -2.35
N GLU A 43 7.37 -15.29 -3.24
CA GLU A 43 6.79 -14.85 -4.53
C GLU A 43 6.37 -16.03 -5.40
N ASN A 44 7.20 -17.06 -5.51
CA ASN A 44 6.87 -18.25 -6.30
C ASN A 44 5.68 -19.02 -5.70
N VAL A 45 5.65 -19.19 -4.36
CA VAL A 45 4.52 -19.81 -3.66
C VAL A 45 3.25 -18.98 -3.87
N ALA A 46 3.31 -17.67 -3.65
CA ALA A 46 2.21 -16.73 -3.84
C ALA A 46 1.61 -16.83 -5.25
N GLN A 47 2.48 -16.83 -6.26
CA GLN A 47 2.09 -16.90 -7.66
C GLN A 47 1.45 -18.26 -7.98
N GLY A 48 2.05 -19.37 -7.50
CA GLY A 48 1.52 -20.72 -7.66
C GLY A 48 0.14 -20.87 -7.03
N VAL A 49 -0.02 -20.44 -5.78
CA VAL A 49 -1.30 -20.46 -5.03
C VAL A 49 -2.36 -19.62 -5.73
N SER A 50 -2.03 -18.38 -6.09
CA SER A 50 -2.96 -17.46 -6.77
C SER A 50 -3.42 -18.00 -8.12
N ARG A 51 -2.50 -18.58 -8.90
CA ARG A 51 -2.82 -19.18 -10.20
C ARG A 51 -3.68 -20.43 -10.04
N ALA A 52 -3.40 -21.30 -9.07
CA ALA A 52 -4.23 -22.46 -8.77
C ALA A 52 -5.67 -22.04 -8.38
N ARG A 53 -5.83 -20.97 -7.59
CA ARG A 53 -7.14 -20.43 -7.24
C ARG A 53 -7.91 -19.95 -8.47
N LEU A 54 -7.27 -19.16 -9.34
CA LEU A 54 -7.88 -18.64 -10.56
C LEU A 54 -8.32 -19.76 -11.51
N LEU A 55 -7.48 -20.78 -11.72
CA LEU A 55 -7.81 -21.94 -12.56
C LEU A 55 -8.99 -22.75 -11.98
N SER A 56 -9.11 -22.81 -10.67
CA SER A 56 -10.24 -23.46 -9.99
C SER A 56 -11.54 -22.65 -10.15
N GLN A 57 -11.47 -21.32 -10.04
CA GLN A 57 -12.61 -20.42 -10.21
C GLN A 57 -13.15 -20.43 -11.64
N SER A 58 -12.27 -20.48 -12.65
CA SER A 58 -12.67 -20.66 -14.03
C SER A 58 -13.11 -22.09 -14.35
N SER A 59 -12.97 -23.02 -13.39
CA SER A 59 -13.21 -24.45 -13.58
C SER A 59 -12.45 -25.01 -14.80
N GLU A 60 -11.20 -24.55 -14.98
CA GLU A 60 -10.36 -24.92 -16.12
C GLU A 60 -10.18 -26.44 -16.16
N GLY A 61 -10.53 -27.04 -17.29
CA GLY A 61 -10.49 -28.50 -17.45
C GLY A 61 -11.42 -29.29 -16.54
N ASP A 62 -12.53 -28.70 -16.07
CA ASP A 62 -13.56 -29.29 -15.18
C ASP A 62 -12.99 -29.93 -13.89
N SER A 63 -11.99 -29.28 -13.29
CA SER A 63 -11.37 -29.73 -12.04
C SER A 63 -11.07 -28.56 -11.12
N GLY A 64 -10.94 -28.85 -9.82
CA GLY A 64 -10.18 -28.00 -8.91
C GLY A 64 -8.69 -28.10 -9.20
N TRP A 65 -7.96 -27.08 -8.77
CA TRP A 65 -6.51 -26.96 -8.90
C TRP A 65 -5.91 -26.61 -7.54
N GLY A 66 -4.63 -26.90 -7.37
CA GLY A 66 -3.90 -26.62 -6.14
C GLY A 66 -2.44 -26.32 -6.39
N TYR A 67 -1.74 -26.00 -5.31
CA TYR A 67 -0.31 -25.77 -5.29
C TYR A 67 0.33 -26.55 -4.14
N SER A 68 1.41 -27.28 -4.46
CA SER A 68 2.22 -28.01 -3.49
C SER A 68 3.51 -27.24 -3.23
N ALA A 69 3.64 -26.64 -2.05
CA ALA A 69 4.85 -25.92 -1.65
C ALA A 69 6.03 -26.87 -1.48
N GLU A 70 5.79 -28.06 -0.92
CA GLU A 70 6.83 -29.09 -0.75
C GLU A 70 7.50 -29.49 -2.07
N HIS A 71 6.72 -29.53 -3.16
CA HIS A 71 7.23 -29.93 -4.48
C HIS A 71 7.48 -28.75 -5.43
N GLY A 72 6.98 -27.55 -5.11
CA GLY A 72 7.03 -26.39 -5.99
C GLY A 72 6.21 -26.59 -7.27
N ILE A 73 5.04 -27.23 -7.17
CA ILE A 73 4.21 -27.59 -8.33
C ILE A 73 2.78 -27.09 -8.15
N LEU A 74 2.31 -26.34 -9.14
CA LEU A 74 0.88 -26.12 -9.37
C LEU A 74 0.33 -27.35 -10.09
N PHE A 75 -0.78 -27.88 -9.59
CA PHE A 75 -1.36 -29.14 -10.05
C PHE A 75 -2.86 -29.03 -10.31
N LYS A 76 -3.34 -29.87 -11.23
CA LYS A 76 -4.77 -30.10 -11.47
C LYS A 76 -5.26 -31.31 -10.67
N GLY A 77 -6.20 -31.12 -9.75
CA GLY A 77 -6.76 -32.18 -8.92
C GLY A 77 -7.15 -31.71 -7.52
N ALA A 78 -7.72 -32.63 -6.72
CA ALA A 78 -8.15 -32.34 -5.34
C ALA A 78 -7.00 -32.36 -4.31
N SER A 79 -5.87 -32.98 -4.67
CA SER A 79 -4.62 -32.99 -3.89
C SER A 79 -3.44 -33.31 -4.81
N TYR A 80 -2.20 -32.99 -4.40
CA TYR A 80 -1.01 -33.30 -5.21
C TYR A 80 -0.84 -34.81 -5.44
N ALA A 81 -1.25 -35.62 -4.45
CA ALA A 81 -1.18 -37.08 -4.54
C ALA A 81 -2.14 -37.68 -5.58
N THR A 82 -3.27 -37.00 -5.85
CA THR A 82 -4.32 -37.48 -6.78
C THR A 82 -4.39 -36.67 -8.08
N ARG A 83 -3.39 -35.82 -8.32
CA ARG A 83 -3.35 -34.90 -9.46
C ARG A 83 -3.20 -35.60 -10.82
N ASP A 84 -3.48 -34.86 -11.89
CA ASP A 84 -3.09 -35.21 -13.26
C ASP A 84 -1.72 -34.58 -13.61
N PRO A 85 -0.63 -35.39 -13.72
CA PRO A 85 0.72 -34.87 -13.93
C PRO A 85 0.92 -34.16 -15.28
N ASN A 86 0.02 -34.33 -16.25
CA ASN A 86 0.14 -33.67 -17.56
C ASN A 86 -0.09 -32.16 -17.49
N PHE A 87 -0.67 -31.68 -16.38
CA PHE A 87 -0.98 -30.27 -16.15
C PHE A 87 -0.09 -29.65 -15.07
N ASP A 88 0.97 -30.35 -14.63
CA ASP A 88 1.90 -29.83 -13.64
C ASP A 88 2.65 -28.60 -14.20
N GLU A 89 2.59 -27.48 -13.49
CA GLU A 89 3.41 -26.30 -13.73
C GLU A 89 4.37 -26.07 -12.57
N SER A 90 5.62 -25.73 -12.87
CA SER A 90 6.66 -25.56 -11.84
C SER A 90 6.76 -24.12 -11.36
N TYR A 91 6.65 -23.94 -10.04
CA TYR A 91 6.95 -22.72 -9.29
C TYR A 91 7.83 -23.12 -8.10
N PRO A 92 9.14 -23.31 -8.29
CA PRO A 92 10.00 -23.88 -7.26
C PRO A 92 10.20 -22.92 -6.08
N VAL A 93 10.12 -23.44 -4.86
CA VAL A 93 10.44 -22.69 -3.63
C VAL A 93 11.97 -22.47 -3.50
N GLY A 94 12.75 -23.44 -3.99
CA GLY A 94 14.22 -23.39 -3.98
C GLY A 94 14.82 -24.07 -2.73
N ASP A 95 15.98 -24.71 -2.91
CA ASP A 95 16.62 -25.54 -1.86
C ASP A 95 17.13 -24.76 -0.65
N CYS A 96 17.19 -23.43 -0.74
CA CYS A 96 17.67 -22.57 0.32
C CYS A 96 16.61 -22.25 1.38
N ALA A 97 15.33 -22.51 1.10
CA ALA A 97 14.24 -22.20 2.02
C ALA A 97 13.74 -23.46 2.75
N GLU A 98 13.53 -23.32 4.05
CA GLU A 98 12.87 -24.32 4.88
C GLU A 98 11.37 -24.04 4.92
N LEU A 99 10.56 -25.06 4.63
CA LEU A 99 9.10 -24.98 4.64
C LEU A 99 8.52 -25.54 5.94
N SER A 100 7.50 -24.88 6.47
CA SER A 100 6.69 -25.37 7.56
C SER A 100 5.22 -24.98 7.40
N GLY A 101 4.33 -25.50 8.26
CA GLY A 101 2.89 -25.33 8.12
C GLY A 101 2.29 -26.36 7.15
N ILE A 102 1.37 -25.93 6.29
CA ILE A 102 0.75 -26.82 5.29
C ILE A 102 1.69 -27.03 4.10
N SER A 103 1.75 -28.26 3.56
CA SER A 103 2.63 -28.60 2.43
C SER A 103 1.98 -28.38 1.06
N GLU A 104 0.65 -28.27 1.02
CA GLU A 104 -0.13 -28.00 -0.17
C GLU A 104 -1.44 -27.30 0.18
N VAL A 105 -2.03 -26.64 -0.83
CA VAL A 105 -3.39 -26.13 -0.78
C VAL A 105 -4.08 -26.42 -2.11
N ALA A 106 -5.29 -26.96 -2.05
CA ALA A 106 -6.15 -27.19 -3.22
C ALA A 106 -7.44 -26.39 -3.07
N PHE A 107 -8.03 -26.00 -4.19
CA PHE A 107 -9.19 -25.12 -4.22
C PHE A 107 -10.42 -25.81 -4.82
N GLN A 108 -11.58 -25.47 -4.28
CA GLN A 108 -12.87 -25.91 -4.81
C GLN A 108 -13.12 -25.27 -6.17
N LYS A 109 -13.68 -26.06 -7.10
CA LYS A 109 -14.05 -25.54 -8.41
C LYS A 109 -15.17 -24.50 -8.29
N LEU A 110 -15.16 -23.51 -9.17
CA LEU A 110 -16.12 -22.39 -9.27
C LEU A 110 -16.05 -21.36 -8.14
N THR A 111 -15.84 -21.77 -6.88
CA THR A 111 -15.75 -20.82 -5.77
C THR A 111 -14.32 -20.34 -5.53
N GLY A 112 -13.33 -21.24 -5.70
CA GLY A 112 -11.94 -20.94 -5.39
C GLY A 112 -11.68 -20.87 -3.88
N ASP A 113 -12.55 -21.46 -3.07
CA ASP A 113 -12.35 -21.60 -1.63
C ASP A 113 -11.32 -22.71 -1.39
N PRO A 114 -10.39 -22.54 -0.44
CA PRO A 114 -9.46 -23.61 -0.10
C PRO A 114 -10.23 -24.83 0.44
N ILE A 115 -9.81 -26.03 0.04
CA ILE A 115 -10.31 -27.28 0.63
C ILE A 115 -9.82 -27.40 2.08
N THR A 116 -8.60 -26.93 2.33
CA THR A 116 -7.98 -26.83 3.65
C THR A 116 -7.30 -25.47 3.75
N ALA A 117 -7.83 -24.59 4.62
CA ALA A 117 -7.18 -23.34 4.97
C ALA A 117 -5.94 -23.58 5.85
N GLY A 118 -4.97 -22.67 5.79
CA GLY A 118 -3.78 -22.72 6.62
C GLY A 118 -2.64 -21.86 6.09
N THR A 119 -1.53 -21.87 6.81
CA THR A 119 -0.35 -21.05 6.50
C THR A 119 0.78 -21.90 5.94
N ILE A 120 1.37 -21.46 4.84
CA ILE A 120 2.65 -21.95 4.34
C ILE A 120 3.72 -20.98 4.85
N ALA A 121 4.55 -21.45 5.77
CA ALA A 121 5.62 -20.65 6.37
C ALA A 121 6.97 -21.00 5.71
N ILE A 122 7.73 -19.98 5.35
CA ILE A 122 8.99 -20.06 4.60
C ILE A 122 10.06 -19.39 5.43
N ALA A 123 11.17 -20.08 5.71
CA ALA A 123 12.25 -19.51 6.52
C ALA A 123 13.64 -19.84 5.97
N ASN A 124 14.61 -18.98 6.24
CA ASN A 124 16.03 -19.24 6.05
C ASN A 124 16.84 -18.39 7.04
N GLY A 125 17.47 -19.03 8.02
CA GLY A 125 18.18 -18.31 9.08
C GLY A 125 17.22 -17.43 9.89
N ASP A 126 17.49 -16.13 9.91
CA ASP A 126 16.66 -15.12 10.60
C ASP A 126 15.54 -14.53 9.70
N ALA A 127 15.50 -14.87 8.42
CA ALA A 127 14.49 -14.39 7.49
C ALA A 127 13.28 -15.33 7.44
N SER A 128 12.06 -14.78 7.43
CA SER A 128 10.81 -15.55 7.35
C SER A 128 9.74 -14.83 6.53
N ALA A 129 8.85 -15.61 5.90
CA ALA A 129 7.67 -15.13 5.19
C ALA A 129 6.52 -16.12 5.34
N ASP A 130 5.31 -15.62 5.52
CA ASP A 130 4.11 -16.43 5.70
C ASP A 130 3.12 -16.17 4.57
N ILE A 131 2.63 -17.26 3.97
CA ILE A 131 1.53 -17.25 3.01
C ILE A 131 0.30 -17.82 3.71
N GLU A 132 -0.60 -16.94 4.14
CA GLU A 132 -1.85 -17.32 4.79
C GLU A 132 -2.92 -17.57 3.74
N VAL A 133 -3.37 -18.82 3.63
CA VAL A 133 -4.47 -19.22 2.75
C VAL A 133 -5.72 -19.44 3.58
N ASP A 134 -6.49 -18.37 3.73
CA ASP A 134 -7.82 -18.38 4.35
C ASP A 134 -8.93 -18.39 3.29
N ASP A 135 -10.18 -18.54 3.74
CA ASP A 135 -11.37 -18.67 2.91
C ASP A 135 -11.58 -17.47 1.95
N ASP A 136 -11.03 -16.28 2.26
CA ASP A 136 -11.22 -15.07 1.46
C ASP A 136 -10.00 -14.63 0.63
N SER A 137 -8.77 -14.86 1.07
CA SER A 137 -7.58 -14.38 0.34
C SER A 137 -6.31 -15.07 0.80
N GLY A 138 -5.65 -15.80 -0.10
CA GLY A 138 -4.25 -16.22 0.02
C GLY A 138 -3.31 -15.02 0.13
N SER A 139 -3.25 -14.37 1.29
CA SER A 139 -2.46 -13.17 1.52
C SER A 139 -1.03 -13.56 1.87
N VAL A 140 -0.09 -12.85 1.25
CA VAL A 140 1.35 -13.05 1.43
C VAL A 140 1.82 -11.93 2.33
N SER A 141 2.22 -12.24 3.56
CA SER A 141 2.88 -11.30 4.45
C SER A 141 4.37 -11.65 4.48
N THR A 142 5.16 -10.93 3.69
CA THR A 142 6.61 -10.87 3.86
C THR A 142 6.92 -9.70 4.80
N ASP A 143 7.69 -9.94 5.86
CA ASP A 143 8.34 -8.86 6.60
C ASP A 143 9.42 -8.30 5.65
N ASP A 144 9.06 -7.34 4.81
CA ASP A 144 9.96 -6.82 3.78
C ASP A 144 11.07 -5.97 4.42
N ASP A 145 12.28 -6.49 4.38
CA ASP A 145 13.48 -5.67 4.46
C ASP A 145 13.70 -5.00 3.12
N GLU A 146 13.33 -3.73 3.08
CA GLU A 146 13.38 -2.86 1.92
C GLU A 146 14.76 -2.18 1.75
N LEU A 147 15.23 -2.09 0.50
CA LEU A 147 16.45 -1.41 0.11
C LEU A 147 16.14 -0.06 -0.55
N VAL A 148 16.73 1.01 -0.02
CA VAL A 148 16.73 2.31 -0.70
C VAL A 148 17.79 2.30 -1.82
N ILE A 149 17.37 2.62 -3.04
CA ILE A 149 18.25 2.74 -4.21
C ILE A 149 18.03 4.06 -4.94
N CYS A 150 19.06 4.53 -5.63
CA CYS A 150 18.96 5.57 -6.64
C CYS A 150 18.72 4.91 -7.99
N HIS A 151 17.50 5.05 -8.49
CA HIS A 151 17.06 4.50 -9.75
C HIS A 151 17.36 5.47 -10.91
N TYR A 152 18.02 4.98 -11.96
CA TYR A 152 18.31 5.71 -13.20
C TYR A 152 17.47 5.14 -14.35
N PRO A 153 16.40 5.82 -14.79
CA PRO A 153 15.51 5.31 -15.82
C PRO A 153 16.23 5.06 -17.16
N PRO A 154 15.97 3.92 -17.84
CA PRO A 154 16.52 3.64 -19.15
C PRO A 154 16.15 4.74 -20.16
N GLY A 155 17.16 5.34 -20.81
CA GLY A 155 16.95 6.41 -21.79
C GLY A 155 16.86 7.83 -21.22
N ASN A 156 16.85 7.99 -19.88
CA ASN A 156 16.91 9.31 -19.24
C ASN A 156 17.62 9.23 -17.88
N SER A 157 18.96 9.11 -17.91
CA SER A 157 19.80 9.04 -16.70
C SER A 157 19.84 10.34 -15.89
N THR A 158 19.32 11.44 -16.43
CA THR A 158 19.15 12.71 -15.72
C THR A 158 17.93 12.75 -14.81
N ASN A 159 16.92 11.89 -15.04
CA ASN A 159 15.74 11.77 -14.19
C ASN A 159 15.91 10.67 -13.13
N LYS A 160 17.02 10.73 -12.38
CA LYS A 160 17.31 9.76 -11.32
C LYS A 160 16.41 10.01 -10.11
N ASN A 161 15.81 8.97 -9.54
CA ASN A 161 14.89 9.07 -8.41
C ASN A 161 15.29 8.10 -7.30
N THR A 162 15.14 8.54 -6.05
CA THR A 162 15.32 7.65 -4.89
C THR A 162 14.06 6.84 -4.72
N ILE A 163 14.16 5.51 -4.80
CA ILE A 163 13.04 4.59 -4.62
C ILE A 163 13.44 3.53 -3.59
N THR A 164 12.44 2.93 -2.97
CA THR A 164 12.60 1.80 -2.09
C THR A 164 12.13 0.56 -2.83
N VAL A 165 12.97 -0.47 -2.87
CA VAL A 165 12.68 -1.73 -3.58
C VAL A 165 12.96 -2.90 -2.65
N PRO A 166 12.29 -4.05 -2.84
CA PRO A 166 12.66 -5.25 -2.10
C PRO A 166 14.09 -5.70 -2.44
N ASP A 167 14.78 -6.33 -1.48
CA ASP A 167 16.18 -6.76 -1.59
C ASP A 167 16.43 -7.63 -2.84
N ASN A 168 15.45 -8.45 -3.24
CA ASN A 168 15.51 -9.34 -4.41
C ASN A 168 15.44 -8.60 -5.77
N ALA A 169 14.92 -7.36 -5.81
CA ALA A 169 14.84 -6.56 -7.03
C ALA A 169 16.21 -5.92 -7.37
N TRP A 170 17.09 -5.79 -6.37
CA TRP A 170 18.38 -5.13 -6.51
C TRP A 170 19.26 -5.67 -7.66
N PRO A 171 19.45 -6.99 -7.88
CA PRO A 171 20.25 -7.49 -8.99
C PRO A 171 19.75 -7.06 -10.38
N ALA A 172 18.44 -6.84 -10.55
CA ALA A 172 17.88 -6.32 -11.79
C ALA A 172 18.16 -4.82 -11.92
N HIS A 173 17.86 -4.06 -10.87
CA HIS A 173 18.13 -2.62 -10.79
C HIS A 173 19.62 -2.29 -11.02
N GLN A 174 20.53 -3.08 -10.44
CA GLN A 174 21.98 -2.95 -10.62
C GLN A 174 22.41 -3.08 -12.10
N LYS A 175 21.77 -3.98 -12.87
CA LYS A 175 22.07 -4.15 -14.31
C LYS A 175 21.64 -2.94 -15.15
N HIS A 176 20.71 -2.14 -14.63
CA HIS A 176 20.20 -0.94 -15.28
C HIS A 176 20.91 0.35 -14.84
N GLY A 177 21.96 0.25 -14.02
CA GLY A 177 22.79 1.38 -13.61
C GLY A 177 22.38 2.00 -12.27
N ASP A 178 21.48 1.36 -11.53
CA ASP A 178 21.05 1.82 -10.22
C ASP A 178 22.15 1.67 -9.19
N THR A 179 22.13 2.54 -8.18
CA THR A 179 23.12 2.53 -7.08
C THR A 179 22.41 2.35 -5.76
N ILE A 180 22.99 1.55 -4.85
CA ILE A 180 22.48 1.43 -3.47
C ILE A 180 22.57 2.79 -2.78
N GLY A 181 21.50 3.18 -2.09
CA GLY A 181 21.37 4.44 -1.39
C GLY A 181 20.72 5.53 -2.25
N ALA A 182 20.33 6.63 -1.60
CA ALA A 182 19.64 7.74 -2.25
C ALA A 182 20.47 8.39 -3.38
N CYS A 183 19.78 9.05 -4.31
CA CYS A 183 20.44 9.74 -5.40
C CYS A 183 21.32 10.91 -4.92
N PRO A 184 22.50 11.15 -5.53
CA PRO A 184 23.34 12.30 -5.15
C PRO A 184 22.57 13.61 -5.37
N GLY A 185 22.36 14.36 -4.27
CA GLY A 185 21.53 15.58 -4.23
C GLY A 185 20.21 15.42 -3.49
N SER A 186 19.82 14.19 -3.14
CA SER A 186 18.67 13.86 -2.29
C SER A 186 19.17 13.40 -0.93
N SER A 187 18.80 14.12 0.13
CA SER A 187 19.16 13.80 1.52
C SER A 187 18.55 12.44 1.90
N ALA A 188 19.39 11.45 2.19
CA ALA A 188 18.97 10.11 2.59
C ALA A 188 18.41 10.08 4.02
N PRO A 189 17.28 9.40 4.30
CA PRO A 189 16.97 8.94 5.65
C PRO A 189 17.54 7.53 5.86
N SER A 190 18.35 7.40 6.91
CA SER A 190 18.93 6.17 7.41
C SER A 190 17.91 5.28 8.13
N ILE A 191 17.92 4.01 7.76
CA ILE A 191 17.06 2.93 8.25
C ILE A 191 17.43 2.56 9.69
N ALA A 192 16.47 2.59 10.62
CA ALA A 192 16.58 1.98 11.94
C ALA A 192 15.26 1.28 12.29
N SER A 193 15.31 -0.05 12.19
CA SER A 193 14.31 -1.03 12.57
C SER A 193 14.10 -1.09 14.10
N SER A 194 12.85 -1.19 14.57
CA SER A 194 12.43 -2.12 15.64
C SER A 194 10.95 -1.92 16.08
N THR A 195 10.14 -2.91 15.73
CA THR A 195 9.18 -3.65 16.57
C THR A 195 8.15 -2.87 17.41
N ALA A 196 6.90 -2.88 16.95
CA ALA A 196 5.71 -2.63 17.78
C ALA A 196 4.98 -3.95 18.05
N SER A 197 4.81 -4.26 19.33
CA SER A 197 4.01 -5.37 19.83
C SER A 197 2.52 -5.14 19.59
N SER A 198 1.86 -6.23 19.22
CA SER A 198 0.41 -6.40 19.12
C SER A 198 -0.27 -6.32 20.49
N VAL A 199 -1.44 -5.69 20.53
CA VAL A 199 -2.57 -6.15 21.36
C VAL A 199 -3.89 -5.91 20.63
N SER A 200 -4.55 -7.00 20.30
CA SER A 200 -5.96 -7.07 19.91
C SER A 200 -6.86 -6.80 21.11
N SER A 201 -8.07 -6.27 20.89
CA SER A 201 -9.32 -7.02 21.07
C SER A 201 -10.57 -6.12 21.31
N VAL A 202 -11.63 -6.50 20.57
CA VAL A 202 -13.07 -6.56 20.90
C VAL A 202 -13.82 -5.29 21.32
N ALA A 203 -14.91 -4.95 20.62
CA ALA A 203 -16.22 -5.57 20.86
C ALA A 203 -17.33 -4.88 20.05
N SER A 204 -18.21 -5.73 19.52
CA SER A 204 -19.46 -5.46 18.81
C SER A 204 -20.48 -4.69 19.65
N SER A 205 -21.36 -3.93 19.00
CA SER A 205 -22.79 -3.90 19.39
C SER A 205 -23.68 -3.44 18.24
N ALA A 206 -24.81 -4.15 18.12
CA ALA A 206 -25.82 -4.02 17.09
C ALA A 206 -26.84 -2.90 17.39
N GLY A 207 -27.49 -2.40 16.34
CA GLY A 207 -28.71 -1.59 16.42
C GLY A 207 -29.21 -1.21 15.03
N GLY A 208 -30.34 -1.77 14.61
CA GLY A 208 -30.84 -1.69 13.23
C GLY A 208 -31.83 -0.57 12.92
N GLY A 209 -32.20 -0.48 11.63
CA GLY A 209 -33.45 0.14 11.15
C GLY A 209 -33.31 1.00 9.88
N GLY A 210 -33.89 0.53 8.76
CA GLY A 210 -34.59 1.42 7.81
C GLY A 210 -33.95 1.74 6.45
N SER A 211 -34.06 0.78 5.53
CA SER A 211 -34.14 0.85 4.07
C SER A 211 -34.16 2.20 3.31
N SER A 212 -33.27 2.30 2.31
CA SER A 212 -33.56 2.83 0.96
C SER A 212 -32.51 2.27 -0.01
N SER A 213 -32.67 1.00 -0.40
CA SER A 213 -31.86 0.34 -1.42
C SER A 213 -32.29 0.80 -2.81
N THR A 214 -31.73 1.91 -3.27
CA THR A 214 -31.58 2.14 -4.71
C THR A 214 -30.38 1.29 -5.12
N GLN A 215 -30.62 0.05 -5.55
CA GLN A 215 -29.56 -0.72 -6.21
C GLN A 215 -29.19 0.06 -7.47
N GLY A 216 -28.09 0.81 -7.38
CA GLY A 216 -27.52 1.49 -8.53
C GLY A 216 -27.17 0.44 -9.57
N THR A 217 -27.55 0.71 -10.81
CA THR A 217 -27.16 -0.07 -11.96
C THR A 217 -25.68 0.18 -12.26
N CYS A 218 -25.05 -0.65 -13.11
CA CYS A 218 -23.67 -0.42 -13.57
C CYS A 218 -23.47 1.00 -14.17
N GLN A 219 -24.52 1.54 -14.79
CA GLN A 219 -24.56 2.88 -15.38
C GLN A 219 -24.46 4.00 -14.32
N ASP A 220 -24.83 3.71 -13.07
CA ASP A 220 -24.74 4.64 -11.94
C ASP A 220 -23.31 4.70 -11.36
N ARG A 221 -22.43 3.78 -11.77
CA ARG A 221 -21.00 3.63 -11.39
C ARG A 221 -20.71 3.37 -9.92
N PHE A 222 -21.34 4.12 -9.02
CA PHE A 222 -21.25 3.94 -7.58
C PHE A 222 -22.51 4.44 -6.87
N SER A 223 -22.62 4.08 -5.60
CA SER A 223 -23.57 4.62 -4.64
C SER A 223 -22.81 5.13 -3.41
N VAL A 224 -23.34 6.14 -2.72
CA VAL A 224 -22.79 6.61 -1.43
C VAL A 224 -23.88 6.46 -0.38
N ALA A 225 -23.61 5.68 0.65
CA ALA A 225 -24.50 5.52 1.79
C ALA A 225 -24.52 6.79 2.67
N ALA A 226 -25.52 6.92 3.53
CA ALA A 226 -25.70 8.10 4.37
C ALA A 226 -24.53 8.37 5.34
N ASN A 227 -23.76 7.32 5.66
CA ASN A 227 -22.55 7.41 6.49
C ASN A 227 -21.29 7.81 5.69
N GLY A 228 -21.40 8.06 4.38
CA GLY A 228 -20.27 8.42 3.51
C GLY A 228 -19.52 7.24 2.88
N THR A 229 -19.97 5.98 3.08
CA THR A 229 -19.37 4.83 2.38
C THR A 229 -19.68 4.87 0.89
N ILE A 230 -18.65 4.85 0.05
CA ILE A 230 -18.80 4.78 -1.41
C ILE A 230 -18.70 3.32 -1.86
N THR A 231 -19.64 2.84 -2.65
CA THR A 231 -19.69 1.46 -3.15
C THR A 231 -19.89 1.45 -4.66
N ALA A 232 -18.96 0.85 -5.40
CA ALA A 232 -19.08 0.68 -6.85
C ALA A 232 -20.29 -0.21 -7.21
N THR A 233 -21.00 0.15 -8.28
CA THR A 233 -22.20 -0.57 -8.77
C THR A 233 -21.94 -1.35 -10.05
N GLY A 234 -20.70 -1.30 -10.56
CA GLY A 234 -20.26 -1.96 -11.80
C GLY A 234 -18.75 -1.84 -11.98
N PRO A 235 -18.19 -2.35 -13.09
CA PRO A 235 -16.77 -2.25 -13.41
C PRO A 235 -16.34 -0.80 -13.63
N VAL A 236 -15.61 -0.23 -12.68
CA VAL A 236 -15.17 1.17 -12.69
C VAL A 236 -13.70 1.31 -12.28
N SER A 237 -13.12 2.44 -12.63
CA SER A 237 -11.85 2.93 -12.09
C SER A 237 -12.11 4.17 -11.26
N ALA A 238 -11.46 4.27 -10.10
CA ALA A 238 -11.52 5.41 -9.20
C ALA A 238 -10.23 6.22 -9.31
N THR A 239 -10.34 7.48 -9.71
CA THR A 239 -9.22 8.40 -9.82
C THR A 239 -9.26 9.40 -8.68
N PHE A 240 -8.20 9.42 -7.86
CA PHE A 240 -8.03 10.26 -6.69
C PHE A 240 -7.12 11.43 -7.06
N ARG A 241 -7.65 12.65 -7.03
CA ARG A 241 -6.91 13.88 -7.29
C ARG A 241 -6.91 14.75 -6.04
N VAL A 242 -5.73 15.08 -5.53
CA VAL A 242 -5.59 16.04 -4.42
C VAL A 242 -5.77 17.44 -5.00
N LEU A 243 -6.74 18.18 -4.49
CA LEU A 243 -6.95 19.59 -4.87
C LEU A 243 -6.06 20.52 -4.04
N GLY A 244 -5.80 20.15 -2.79
CA GLY A 244 -4.89 20.85 -1.90
C GLY A 244 -4.83 20.18 -0.53
N SER A 245 -3.80 20.55 0.22
CA SER A 245 -3.55 20.10 1.59
C SER A 245 -2.80 21.20 2.30
N GLN A 246 -3.31 21.67 3.45
CA GLN A 246 -2.64 22.73 4.20
C GLN A 246 -2.88 22.60 5.69
N ILE A 247 -1.87 22.11 6.40
CA ILE A 247 -1.88 21.97 7.87
C ILE A 247 -0.52 22.34 8.46
N THR A 248 -0.53 22.98 9.64
CA THR A 248 0.70 23.36 10.36
C THR A 248 0.64 22.96 11.83
N TYR A 249 1.79 22.68 12.43
CA TYR A 249 1.88 22.33 13.84
C TYR A 249 1.79 23.59 14.73
N GLY A 250 0.56 24.02 14.98
CA GLY A 250 0.25 25.25 15.69
C GLY A 250 0.34 26.50 14.81
N SER A 251 -0.15 27.64 15.31
CA SER A 251 -0.18 28.88 14.54
C SER A 251 1.22 29.33 14.12
N ASN A 252 1.47 29.43 12.81
CA ASN A 252 2.78 29.74 12.21
C ASN A 252 3.86 28.69 12.53
N GLY A 253 3.44 27.47 12.85
CA GLY A 253 4.32 26.34 13.05
C GLY A 253 4.85 25.77 11.73
N PRO A 254 5.73 24.77 11.83
CA PRO A 254 6.17 24.00 10.68
C PRO A 254 4.99 23.24 10.04
N GLU A 255 5.10 23.01 8.75
CA GLU A 255 4.17 22.20 7.96
C GLU A 255 4.06 20.78 8.52
N VAL A 256 2.84 20.25 8.48
CA VAL A 256 2.52 18.87 8.84
C VAL A 256 2.33 18.10 7.55
N ASN A 257 3.13 17.06 7.34
CA ASN A 257 3.01 16.23 6.15
C ASN A 257 1.67 15.48 6.16
N VAL A 258 0.99 15.43 5.02
CA VAL A 258 -0.27 14.74 4.83
C VAL A 258 -0.10 13.57 3.87
N TYR A 259 -0.50 12.40 4.31
CA TYR A 259 -0.44 11.16 3.54
C TYR A 259 -1.84 10.65 3.25
N VAL A 260 -2.08 10.25 2.01
CA VAL A 260 -3.37 9.72 1.57
C VAL A 260 -3.25 8.23 1.26
N SER A 261 -4.22 7.45 1.69
CA SER A 261 -4.37 6.04 1.31
C SER A 261 -5.81 5.77 0.92
N ALA A 262 -6.03 4.80 0.04
CA ALA A 262 -7.36 4.35 -0.33
C ALA A 262 -7.51 2.85 -0.13
N SER A 263 -8.73 2.41 0.16
CA SER A 263 -9.11 1.01 0.22
C SER A 263 -10.24 0.77 -0.77
N THR A 264 -10.22 -0.36 -1.49
CA THR A 264 -11.29 -0.78 -2.40
C THR A 264 -12.06 -2.00 -1.89
N ASN A 265 -11.72 -2.47 -0.68
CA ASN A 265 -12.27 -3.66 -0.03
C ASN A 265 -12.82 -3.36 1.38
N GLY A 266 -13.37 -2.16 1.59
CA GLY A 266 -14.04 -1.83 2.84
C GLY A 266 -13.11 -1.65 4.03
N GLY A 267 -11.83 -1.36 3.79
CA GLY A 267 -10.84 -1.05 4.81
C GLY A 267 -9.99 -2.22 5.28
N SER A 268 -10.20 -3.43 4.71
CA SER A 268 -9.40 -4.62 5.03
C SER A 268 -7.94 -4.47 4.58
N SER A 269 -7.69 -3.81 3.45
CA SER A 269 -6.36 -3.38 3.04
C SER A 269 -6.36 -1.94 2.56
N TRP A 270 -5.21 -1.29 2.68
CA TRP A 270 -5.01 0.12 2.33
C TRP A 270 -3.85 0.23 1.36
N THR A 271 -4.09 0.86 0.22
CA THR A 271 -3.08 1.25 -0.74
C THR A 271 -2.68 2.69 -0.45
N SER A 272 -1.41 2.91 -0.12
CA SER A 272 -0.84 4.26 -0.08
C SER A 272 -0.94 4.86 -1.48
N LEU A 273 -1.58 6.02 -1.57
CA LEU A 273 -1.60 6.79 -2.81
C LEU A 273 -0.31 7.57 -2.93
N TYR A 274 0.04 7.94 -4.17
CA TYR A 274 1.17 8.79 -4.50
C TYR A 274 2.50 8.22 -3.99
N SER A 275 2.61 6.89 -3.99
CA SER A 275 3.76 6.16 -3.44
C SER A 275 4.03 6.46 -1.95
N GLY A 276 3.00 6.88 -1.20
CA GLY A 276 3.14 7.28 0.20
C GLY A 276 3.87 8.61 0.40
N ALA A 277 3.96 9.44 -0.64
CA ALA A 277 4.50 10.78 -0.54
C ALA A 277 3.57 11.72 0.23
N ASP A 278 4.15 12.79 0.77
CA ASP A 278 3.43 13.97 1.22
C ASP A 278 2.64 14.58 0.06
N VAL A 279 1.46 15.12 0.33
CA VAL A 279 0.59 15.73 -0.69
C VAL A 279 0.36 17.20 -0.39
N ASP A 280 0.47 18.02 -1.45
CA ASP A 280 0.30 19.48 -1.36
C ASP A 280 -0.80 19.99 -2.31
N GLY A 281 -1.16 19.20 -3.34
CA GLY A 281 -2.11 19.58 -4.38
C GLY A 281 -1.58 19.30 -5.79
N GLY A 282 -2.44 18.71 -6.64
CA GLY A 282 -2.13 18.35 -8.02
C GLY A 282 -1.76 16.88 -8.24
N GLU A 283 -1.52 16.12 -7.18
CA GLU A 283 -1.25 14.69 -7.25
C GLU A 283 -2.49 13.92 -7.75
N GLN A 284 -2.28 12.94 -8.64
CA GLN A 284 -3.34 12.12 -9.19
C GLN A 284 -2.91 10.66 -9.30
N GLN A 285 -3.77 9.75 -8.83
CA GLN A 285 -3.57 8.31 -8.93
C GLN A 285 -4.90 7.62 -9.23
N THR A 286 -4.87 6.61 -10.11
CA THR A 286 -6.05 5.83 -10.47
C THR A 286 -5.93 4.41 -9.94
N LEU A 287 -6.94 3.97 -9.21
CA LEU A 287 -7.14 2.56 -8.87
C LEU A 287 -8.11 1.95 -9.87
N THR A 288 -7.70 0.87 -10.52
CA THR A 288 -8.48 0.15 -11.53
C THR A 288 -9.01 -1.17 -10.99
N GLY A 289 -9.96 -1.77 -11.69
CA GLY A 289 -10.44 -3.12 -11.38
C GLY A 289 -11.45 -3.18 -10.23
N LEU A 290 -12.13 -2.07 -9.93
CA LEU A 290 -13.25 -2.09 -9.00
C LEU A 290 -14.42 -2.78 -9.69
N VAL A 291 -15.07 -3.69 -8.99
CA VAL A 291 -16.26 -4.42 -9.46
C VAL A 291 -17.48 -3.99 -8.64
N SER A 292 -18.66 -4.42 -9.06
CA SER A 292 -19.88 -4.19 -8.28
C SER A 292 -19.70 -4.72 -6.85
N GLY A 293 -19.95 -3.87 -5.86
CA GLY A 293 -19.77 -4.18 -4.43
C GLY A 293 -18.42 -3.73 -3.85
N SER A 294 -17.43 -3.35 -4.66
CA SER A 294 -16.16 -2.79 -4.16
C SER A 294 -16.44 -1.51 -3.35
N SER A 295 -15.96 -1.47 -2.10
CA SER A 295 -16.15 -0.33 -1.21
C SER A 295 -14.92 0.57 -1.22
N VAL A 296 -15.09 1.81 -1.67
CA VAL A 296 -14.02 2.81 -1.80
C VAL A 296 -13.96 3.68 -0.56
N LEU A 297 -12.88 3.53 0.21
CA LEU A 297 -12.58 4.34 1.39
C LEU A 297 -11.31 5.15 1.15
N VAL A 298 -11.24 6.33 1.76
CA VAL A 298 -10.04 7.17 1.79
C VAL A 298 -9.63 7.38 3.24
N ARG A 299 -8.31 7.38 3.47
CA ARG A 299 -7.66 7.68 4.74
C ARG A 299 -6.69 8.82 4.53
N ALA A 300 -6.75 9.80 5.41
CA ALA A 300 -5.79 10.89 5.49
C ALA A 300 -5.05 10.80 6.83
N ARG A 301 -3.73 10.92 6.79
CA ARG A 301 -2.87 10.96 7.98
C ARG A 301 -2.02 12.21 7.95
N GLY A 302 -2.18 13.07 8.94
CA GLY A 302 -1.27 14.18 9.19
C GLY A 302 -0.20 13.74 10.16
N TYR A 303 1.08 13.98 9.85
CA TYR A 303 2.21 13.53 10.65
C TYR A 303 3.33 14.57 10.67
N TYR A 304 3.72 14.98 11.87
CA TYR A 304 4.85 15.89 12.07
C TYR A 304 5.73 15.41 13.23
N THR A 305 7.03 15.36 12.97
CA THR A 305 8.06 14.98 13.94
C THR A 305 9.05 16.11 14.14
N SER A 306 9.45 16.35 15.39
CA SER A 306 10.42 17.39 15.75
C SER A 306 11.40 16.84 16.75
N TRP A 307 12.69 16.93 16.40
CA TRP A 307 13.82 16.53 17.25
C TRP A 307 13.52 15.19 17.94
N PHE A 308 13.37 14.15 17.10
CA PHE A 308 13.09 12.74 17.44
C PHE A 308 11.78 12.43 18.20
N ARG A 309 10.90 13.40 18.45
CA ARG A 309 9.57 13.13 19.02
C ARG A 309 8.49 13.43 18.00
N THR A 310 7.62 12.44 17.77
CA THR A 310 6.34 12.67 17.12
C THR A 310 5.58 13.75 17.90
N ARG A 311 5.28 14.84 17.21
CA ARG A 311 4.54 15.98 17.76
C ARG A 311 3.10 15.99 17.33
N PHE A 312 2.84 15.42 16.16
CA PHE A 312 1.53 15.30 15.57
C PHE A 312 1.46 13.98 14.80
N ASP A 313 0.40 13.22 15.04
CA ASP A 313 0.06 12.01 14.30
C ASP A 313 -1.44 11.80 14.45
N GLN A 314 -2.19 12.23 13.45
CA GLN A 314 -3.64 12.09 13.42
C GLN A 314 -4.03 11.38 12.13
N THR A 315 -4.95 10.42 12.24
CA THR A 315 -5.40 9.63 11.09
C THR A 315 -6.91 9.49 11.15
N TYR A 316 -7.56 9.83 10.04
CA TYR A 316 -9.00 9.69 9.86
C TYR A 316 -9.30 8.96 8.55
N SER A 317 -10.42 8.25 8.48
CA SER A 317 -10.81 7.48 7.30
C SER A 317 -12.31 7.47 7.08
N THR A 318 -12.75 7.56 5.83
CA THR A 318 -14.17 7.40 5.45
C THR A 318 -14.61 5.93 5.56
N PRO A 319 -15.88 5.63 5.87
CA PRO A 319 -16.86 6.53 6.48
C PRO A 319 -16.38 6.95 7.87
N ASP A 320 -16.49 8.24 8.18
CA ASP A 320 -16.01 8.77 9.45
C ASP A 320 -17.17 9.22 10.34
N ALA A 321 -17.37 8.55 11.46
CA ALA A 321 -18.40 8.90 12.44
C ALA A 321 -18.03 10.14 13.28
N THR A 322 -16.76 10.53 13.28
CA THR A 322 -16.26 11.69 14.04
C THR A 322 -16.45 13.01 13.29
N GLY A 323 -16.65 12.95 11.96
CA GLY A 323 -16.90 14.09 11.08
C GLY A 323 -15.64 14.81 10.60
N HIS A 324 -14.46 14.27 10.88
CA HIS A 324 -13.17 14.83 10.49
C HIS A 324 -12.90 14.64 9.00
N LEU A 325 -13.42 13.57 8.39
CA LEU A 325 -13.53 13.45 6.93
C LEU A 325 -15.00 13.47 6.50
N VAL A 326 -15.33 14.36 5.56
CA VAL A 326 -16.68 14.52 5.04
C VAL A 326 -16.70 14.25 3.54
N VAL A 327 -17.58 13.36 3.11
CA VAL A 327 -17.84 13.07 1.68
C VAL A 327 -19.01 13.93 1.21
N LEU A 328 -18.77 14.76 0.19
CA LEU A 328 -19.77 15.63 -0.43
C LEU A 328 -20.04 15.23 -1.88
N ARG A 329 -21.28 15.42 -2.31
CA ARG A 329 -21.73 15.27 -3.70
C ARG A 329 -22.12 16.62 -4.31
N ASP A 330 -22.31 16.61 -5.62
CA ASP A 330 -22.87 17.71 -6.38
C ASP A 330 -24.13 18.32 -5.73
N GLY A 331 -24.18 19.65 -5.70
CA GLY A 331 -25.24 20.45 -5.09
C GLY A 331 -25.25 20.53 -3.55
N GLN A 332 -24.35 19.81 -2.86
CA GLN A 332 -24.20 19.92 -1.40
C GLN A 332 -23.35 21.15 -1.03
N SER A 333 -23.59 21.72 0.14
CA SER A 333 -22.80 22.83 0.65
C SER A 333 -21.64 22.30 1.49
N PRO A 334 -20.39 22.74 1.25
CA PRO A 334 -19.29 22.45 2.15
C PRO A 334 -19.53 23.08 3.53
N PRO A 335 -18.96 22.52 4.61
CA PRO A 335 -18.98 23.14 5.92
C PRO A 335 -18.35 24.54 5.87
N SER A 336 -19.05 25.53 6.40
CA SER A 336 -18.59 26.92 6.40
C SER A 336 -17.78 27.20 7.67
N TYR A 337 -16.47 27.19 7.54
CA TYR A 337 -15.54 27.60 8.59
C TYR A 337 -14.67 28.78 8.13
N PRO A 338 -14.34 29.73 9.01
CA PRO A 338 -13.38 30.79 8.68
C PRO A 338 -11.98 30.20 8.53
N ALA A 339 -11.22 30.64 7.51
CA ALA A 339 -9.85 30.19 7.28
C ALA A 339 -8.95 30.43 8.51
N PHE A 340 -8.04 29.50 8.81
CA PHE A 340 -7.11 29.64 9.92
C PHE A 340 -5.92 30.54 9.54
N SER A 341 -5.88 31.74 10.11
CA SER A 341 -4.71 32.64 10.06
C SER A 341 -4.33 33.07 8.63
N ASN A 342 -3.09 32.80 8.17
CA ASN A 342 -2.54 33.17 6.84
C ASN A 342 -2.65 32.03 5.81
N GLN A 343 -3.51 31.04 6.03
CA GLN A 343 -3.67 29.90 5.12
C GLN A 343 -4.71 30.19 4.03
N SER A 344 -4.62 29.46 2.91
CA SER A 344 -5.63 29.48 1.86
C SER A 344 -6.92 28.91 2.44
N SER A 345 -8.05 29.56 2.16
CA SER A 345 -9.33 29.09 2.64
C SER A 345 -9.74 27.79 1.94
N LEU A 346 -10.60 26.99 2.58
CA LEU A 346 -11.25 25.87 1.92
C LEU A 346 -11.88 26.26 0.57
N ALA A 347 -12.43 27.47 0.46
CA ALA A 347 -13.00 27.97 -0.79
C ALA A 347 -11.95 28.11 -1.91
N ASP A 348 -10.69 28.42 -1.59
CA ASP A 348 -9.61 28.53 -2.58
C ASP A 348 -9.24 27.17 -3.17
N PHE A 349 -9.27 26.09 -2.38
CA PHE A 349 -9.06 24.72 -2.87
C PHE A 349 -10.27 24.17 -3.64
N LEU A 350 -11.45 24.73 -3.39
CA LEU A 350 -12.70 24.34 -4.04
C LEU A 350 -13.09 25.27 -5.20
N ASP A 351 -12.33 26.32 -5.52
CA ASP A 351 -12.73 27.38 -6.48
C ASP A 351 -13.12 26.81 -7.85
N ASP A 352 -12.39 25.78 -8.30
CA ASP A 352 -12.65 25.06 -9.57
C ASP A 352 -13.90 24.17 -9.55
N ILE A 353 -14.49 23.92 -8.36
CA ILE A 353 -15.61 22.99 -8.14
C ILE A 353 -16.73 23.59 -7.27
N LEU A 354 -16.87 24.91 -7.22
CA LEU A 354 -17.98 25.61 -6.58
C LEU A 354 -18.87 26.34 -7.61
N ASP A 355 -20.20 26.25 -7.42
CA ASP A 355 -21.15 27.08 -8.17
C ASP A 355 -21.15 28.54 -7.66
N ALA A 356 -21.85 29.42 -8.38
CA ALA A 356 -21.96 30.83 -8.00
C ALA A 356 -22.71 31.06 -6.66
N GLN A 357 -23.26 30.01 -6.05
CA GLN A 357 -23.94 30.01 -4.76
C GLN A 357 -23.09 29.34 -3.66
N GLY A 358 -21.86 28.93 -3.95
CA GLY A 358 -20.93 28.30 -3.01
C GLY A 358 -21.28 26.84 -2.68
N LYS A 359 -21.96 26.13 -3.58
CA LYS A 359 -22.20 24.67 -3.48
C LYS A 359 -21.22 23.90 -4.34
N ILE A 360 -20.95 22.65 -3.97
CA ILE A 360 -20.13 21.75 -4.79
C ILE A 360 -20.79 21.59 -6.16
N ASP A 361 -20.03 21.90 -7.23
CA ASP A 361 -20.39 21.73 -8.65
C ASP A 361 -19.41 20.73 -9.27
N ILE A 362 -19.80 19.45 -9.28
CA ILE A 362 -18.97 18.35 -9.77
C ILE A 362 -19.80 17.40 -10.64
N GLY A 363 -19.13 16.57 -11.44
CA GLY A 363 -19.82 15.61 -12.28
C GLY A 363 -20.66 14.62 -11.48
N GLN A 364 -21.73 14.11 -12.09
CA GLN A 364 -22.63 13.12 -11.46
C GLN A 364 -21.92 11.84 -10.97
N TYR A 365 -20.69 11.60 -11.42
CA TYR A 365 -19.88 10.44 -11.07
C TYR A 365 -18.63 10.81 -10.26
N ASP A 366 -18.66 11.96 -9.61
CA ASP A 366 -17.59 12.45 -8.77
C ASP A 366 -18.08 12.61 -7.33
N VAL A 367 -17.15 12.53 -6.39
CA VAL A 367 -17.33 12.93 -4.99
C VAL A 367 -16.12 13.74 -4.57
N VAL A 368 -16.32 14.69 -3.65
CA VAL A 368 -15.21 15.39 -3.01
C VAL A 368 -15.16 14.99 -1.54
N ILE A 369 -13.95 14.75 -1.05
CA ILE A 369 -13.68 14.42 0.34
C ILE A 369 -12.86 15.58 0.89
N ILE A 370 -13.36 16.19 1.95
CA ILE A 370 -12.69 17.28 2.67
C ILE A 370 -12.34 16.79 4.07
N GLY A 371 -11.24 17.30 4.63
CA GLY A 371 -10.71 16.79 5.88
C GLY A 371 -10.15 17.84 6.83
N GLU A 372 -10.39 17.61 8.12
CA GLU A 372 -9.84 18.33 9.26
C GLU A 372 -9.07 17.34 10.14
N LEU A 373 -7.76 17.50 10.20
CA LEU A 373 -6.79 16.69 10.93
C LEU A 373 -6.25 17.45 12.16
N GLY A 374 -6.20 18.79 12.11
CA GLY A 374 -5.50 19.66 13.06
C GLY A 374 -6.10 19.70 14.46
N VAL A 375 -7.40 19.47 14.60
CA VAL A 375 -8.07 19.37 15.91
C VAL A 375 -8.47 17.93 16.25
N SER A 376 -8.57 17.61 17.54
CA SER A 376 -9.11 16.32 18.00
C SER A 376 -10.59 16.38 18.40
N ASN A 377 -11.21 17.57 18.37
CA ASN A 377 -12.61 17.79 18.69
C ASN A 377 -13.18 18.93 17.83
N LEU A 378 -14.00 18.57 16.84
CA LEU A 378 -14.65 19.50 15.92
C LEU A 378 -15.68 20.43 16.59
N ASN A 379 -16.17 20.08 17.79
CA ASN A 379 -17.09 20.92 18.56
C ASN A 379 -16.35 21.93 19.46
N SER A 380 -15.02 21.95 19.40
CA SER A 380 -14.27 23.01 20.06
C SER A 380 -14.56 24.34 19.34
N ASN A 381 -14.86 25.41 20.07
CA ASN A 381 -14.96 26.78 19.52
C ASN A 381 -13.56 27.31 19.13
N SER A 382 -12.75 26.47 18.50
CA SER A 382 -11.41 26.76 18.04
C SER A 382 -11.49 27.28 16.61
N ASN A 383 -10.81 28.38 16.32
CA ASN A 383 -10.68 28.88 14.94
C ASN A 383 -9.82 27.96 14.06
N ALA A 384 -9.29 26.86 14.61
CA ALA A 384 -8.45 25.88 13.93
C ALA A 384 -9.24 24.75 13.24
N VAL A 385 -10.58 24.79 13.27
CA VAL A 385 -11.39 23.92 12.41
C VAL A 385 -11.64 24.67 11.12
N ASP A 386 -11.08 24.20 10.02
CA ASP A 386 -11.21 24.85 8.71
C ASP A 386 -11.36 23.88 7.53
N PHE A 387 -11.17 22.57 7.74
CA PHE A 387 -11.38 21.51 6.75
C PHE A 387 -10.50 21.63 5.47
N GLN A 388 -9.45 22.45 5.52
CA GLN A 388 -8.53 22.66 4.40
C GLN A 388 -7.25 21.82 4.54
N ASP A 389 -7.14 21.03 5.60
CA ASP A 389 -6.02 20.13 5.86
C ASP A 389 -5.85 19.09 4.75
N ILE A 390 -6.94 18.68 4.09
CA ILE A 390 -6.90 17.84 2.89
C ILE A 390 -8.20 17.94 2.07
N VAL A 391 -8.08 18.10 0.76
CA VAL A 391 -9.20 18.08 -0.19
C VAL A 391 -8.89 17.14 -1.34
N ILE A 392 -9.74 16.13 -1.55
CA ILE A 392 -9.55 15.08 -2.55
C ILE A 392 -10.81 14.96 -3.41
N LEU A 393 -10.66 15.16 -4.73
CA LEU A 393 -11.68 14.82 -5.71
C LEU A 393 -11.50 13.36 -6.15
N VAL A 394 -12.56 12.56 -6.04
CA VAL A 394 -12.58 11.17 -6.52
C VAL A 394 -13.55 11.05 -7.68
N SER A 395 -13.03 10.69 -8.85
CA SER A 395 -13.80 10.52 -10.08
C SER A 395 -13.93 9.06 -10.48
N PHE A 396 -15.16 8.63 -10.77
CA PHE A 396 -15.45 7.25 -11.19
C PHE A 396 -15.68 7.18 -12.70
N THR A 397 -14.83 6.42 -13.38
CA THR A 397 -14.93 6.19 -14.84
C THR A 397 -15.25 4.73 -15.12
N MET A 398 -16.04 4.44 -16.17
CA MET A 398 -16.32 3.06 -16.55
C MET A 398 -15.04 2.40 -17.08
N ALA A 399 -14.74 1.20 -16.59
CA ALA A 399 -13.58 0.42 -17.05
C ALA A 399 -13.94 -0.55 -18.20
N GLY A 400 -15.21 -0.63 -18.60
CA GLY A 400 -15.72 -1.51 -19.65
C GLY A 400 -17.20 -1.26 -19.98
N SER A 401 -17.81 -2.14 -20.78
CA SER A 401 -19.25 -2.13 -21.04
C SER A 401 -20.03 -2.75 -19.88
N CYS A 402 -21.09 -2.09 -19.46
CA CYS A 402 -22.25 -2.74 -18.87
C CYS A 402 -22.93 -3.62 -19.95
#